data_AF-A0A7V3CEI7-F1
#
_entry.id   AF-A0A7V3CEI7-F1
#
_cell.length_a   1.000
_cell.length_b   1.000
_cell.length_c   1.000
_cell.angle_alpha   90.00
_cell.angle_beta   90.00
_cell.angle_gamma   90.00
#
_symmetry.space_group_name_H-M   'P 1'
#
loop_
_entity.id
_entity.type
_entity.pdbx_description
1 polymer ?
#
loop_
_entity_poly.entity_id
_entity_poly.type
_entity_poly.pdbx_seq_one_letter_code
_entity_poly.pdbx_strand_id
1 'polypeptide(L)'
;MSEPPVDAGAGTNTPTSSTEKYPCGTCGGLLNFDPKSGKLKCPYCGAEEAVPESPQTAVEEHSFESFLSRVKTQSWGLQLASIQCQSCGAVTQTNDRVSAMNCPFCDHPMVLDDSRLEADAIRPESVLPFAVDPARLAEGLRAWIRRHWFAPSDLKRYWQKGR
;
A
#
# COMPACT_ATOMS: atom_id res chain seq x y z
N MET A 1 21.07 -27.27 42.70
CA MET A 1 21.24 -26.02 41.96
C MET A 1 20.91 -26.35 40.52
N SER A 2 19.64 -26.18 40.16
CA SER A 2 19.09 -26.54 38.87
C SER A 2 18.87 -25.25 38.10
N GLU A 3 19.53 -25.10 36.95
CA GLU A 3 19.26 -24.00 36.03
C GLU A 3 17.85 -24.17 35.42
N PRO A 4 17.07 -23.09 35.29
CA PRO A 4 15.78 -23.12 34.60
C PRO A 4 15.98 -23.12 33.07
N PRO A 5 15.01 -23.64 32.29
CA PRO A 5 15.11 -23.74 30.84
C PRO A 5 15.00 -22.36 30.17
N VAL A 6 15.80 -22.18 29.11
CA VAL A 6 15.76 -21.05 28.19
C VAL A 6 14.48 -21.09 27.35
N ASP A 7 13.59 -20.14 27.58
CA ASP A 7 12.36 -19.97 26.80
C ASP A 7 12.67 -19.39 25.41
N ALA A 8 12.06 -20.01 24.41
CA ALA A 8 12.18 -19.68 23.00
C ALA A 8 11.70 -18.26 22.71
N GLY A 9 12.52 -17.51 21.96
CA GLY A 9 12.27 -16.13 21.58
C GLY A 9 10.90 -15.94 20.91
N ALA A 10 10.10 -15.08 21.54
CA ALA A 10 8.84 -14.57 21.01
C ALA A 10 9.09 -13.84 19.69
N GLY A 11 8.56 -14.41 18.60
CA GLY A 11 8.47 -13.73 17.32
C GLY A 11 7.62 -12.47 17.46
N THR A 12 8.17 -11.34 17.05
CA THR A 12 7.51 -10.03 17.02
C THR A 12 6.33 -10.07 16.05
N ASN A 13 5.11 -10.08 16.56
CA ASN A 13 3.89 -9.92 15.78
C ASN A 13 3.79 -8.46 15.31
N THR A 14 4.20 -8.20 14.08
CA THR A 14 3.93 -6.92 13.39
C THR A 14 2.45 -6.88 13.02
N PRO A 15 1.66 -5.87 13.45
CA PRO A 15 0.27 -5.74 13.04
C PRO A 15 0.22 -5.40 11.55
N THR A 16 0.01 -6.45 10.74
CA THR A 16 -0.13 -6.35 9.30
C THR A 16 -1.56 -5.93 9.00
N SER A 17 -1.74 -4.73 8.44
CA SER A 17 -2.92 -4.36 7.64
C SER A 17 -3.36 -5.60 6.85
N SER A 18 -4.59 -6.08 7.06
CA SER A 18 -5.08 -7.34 6.52
C SER A 18 -5.10 -7.28 4.98
N THR A 19 -3.95 -7.58 4.38
CA THR A 19 -3.81 -7.79 2.94
C THR A 19 -4.51 -9.10 2.65
N GLU A 20 -5.57 -9.06 1.84
CA GLU A 20 -6.19 -10.28 1.34
C GLU A 20 -5.11 -11.12 0.67
N LYS A 21 -4.94 -12.35 1.17
CA LYS A 21 -3.98 -13.30 0.64
C LYS A 21 -4.66 -14.06 -0.51
N TYR A 22 -4.03 -14.06 -1.68
CA TYR A 22 -4.48 -14.82 -2.85
C TYR A 22 -3.60 -16.08 -2.99
N PRO A 23 -4.01 -17.24 -2.43
CA PRO A 23 -3.25 -18.47 -2.56
C PRO A 23 -3.40 -19.07 -3.96
N CYS A 24 -2.31 -19.57 -4.51
CA CYS A 24 -2.26 -20.24 -5.81
C CYS A 24 -3.03 -21.57 -5.78
N GLY A 25 -3.92 -21.78 -6.74
CA GLY A 25 -4.70 -23.01 -6.86
C GLY A 25 -3.86 -24.27 -7.16
N THR A 26 -2.63 -24.12 -7.67
CA THR A 26 -1.75 -25.24 -8.04
C THR A 26 -0.83 -25.70 -6.91
N CYS A 27 -0.22 -24.77 -6.16
CA CYS A 27 0.80 -25.13 -5.16
C CYS A 27 0.60 -24.47 -3.78
N GLY A 28 -0.44 -23.65 -3.61
CA GLY A 28 -0.75 -22.96 -2.34
C GLY A 28 0.16 -21.77 -2.02
N GLY A 29 1.16 -21.44 -2.86
CA GLY A 29 2.00 -20.26 -2.68
C GLY A 29 1.22 -18.96 -2.92
N LEU A 30 1.64 -17.84 -2.33
CA LEU A 30 0.97 -16.55 -2.55
C LEU A 30 1.20 -16.03 -3.98
N LEU A 31 0.13 -15.63 -4.64
CA LEU A 31 0.16 -15.00 -5.95
C LEU A 31 0.53 -13.52 -5.83
N ASN A 32 1.29 -13.03 -6.80
CA ASN A 32 1.65 -11.62 -6.94
C ASN A 32 1.05 -11.07 -8.24
N PHE A 33 0.56 -9.84 -8.22
CA PHE A 33 0.16 -9.16 -9.45
C PHE A 33 1.38 -8.87 -10.33
N ASP A 34 1.33 -9.27 -11.60
CA ASP A 34 2.34 -8.99 -12.61
C ASP A 34 1.85 -7.88 -13.57
N PRO A 35 2.43 -6.66 -13.51
CA PRO A 35 2.05 -5.55 -14.37
C PRO A 35 2.17 -5.82 -15.87
N LYS A 36 3.05 -6.75 -16.28
CA LYS A 36 3.29 -7.04 -17.70
C LYS A 36 2.15 -7.85 -18.31
N SER A 37 1.69 -8.88 -17.61
CA SER A 37 0.59 -9.74 -18.06
C SER A 37 -0.78 -9.25 -17.61
N GLY A 38 -0.86 -8.40 -16.57
CA GLY A 38 -2.11 -8.00 -15.95
C GLY A 38 -2.76 -9.13 -15.14
N LYS A 39 -1.98 -10.15 -14.74
CA LYS A 39 -2.46 -11.36 -14.08
C LYS A 39 -1.85 -11.54 -12.69
N LEU A 40 -2.43 -12.46 -11.92
CA LEU A 40 -1.84 -12.97 -10.69
C LEU A 40 -0.88 -14.11 -11.04
N LYS A 41 0.39 -13.99 -10.66
CA LYS A 41 1.45 -14.97 -10.97
C LYS A 41 2.06 -15.55 -9.71
N CYS A 42 2.16 -16.88 -9.66
CA CYS A 42 2.85 -17.58 -8.58
C CYS A 42 4.37 -17.50 -8.78
N PRO A 43 5.14 -16.97 -7.82
CA PRO A 43 6.60 -16.93 -7.93
C PRO A 43 7.26 -18.31 -7.74
N TYR A 44 6.52 -19.31 -7.25
CA TYR A 44 7.06 -20.63 -6.94
C TYR A 44 6.88 -21.64 -8.08
N CYS A 45 5.65 -21.83 -8.56
CA CYS A 45 5.36 -22.81 -9.61
C CYS A 45 5.12 -22.18 -10.99
N GLY A 46 5.02 -20.84 -11.08
CA GLY A 46 4.80 -20.11 -12.33
C GLY A 46 3.36 -20.10 -12.84
N ALA A 47 2.40 -20.68 -12.11
CA ALA A 47 0.98 -20.60 -12.46
C ALA A 47 0.52 -19.14 -12.60
N GLU A 48 -0.36 -18.89 -13.57
CA GLU A 48 -0.96 -17.58 -13.81
C GLU A 48 -2.48 -17.69 -13.73
N GLU A 49 -3.10 -16.77 -12.99
CA GLU A 49 -4.54 -16.69 -12.74
C GLU A 49 -5.04 -15.29 -13.14
N ALA A 50 -6.27 -15.22 -13.67
CA ALA A 50 -6.87 -13.93 -14.01
C ALA A 50 -7.21 -13.15 -12.74
N VAL A 51 -7.08 -11.82 -12.78
CA VAL A 51 -7.61 -10.97 -11.71
C VAL A 51 -9.14 -11.02 -11.78
N PRO A 52 -9.86 -11.29 -10.68
CA PRO A 52 -11.31 -11.26 -10.67
C PRO A 52 -11.82 -9.89 -11.12
N GLU A 53 -12.68 -9.85 -12.15
CA GLU A 53 -13.29 -8.61 -12.62
C GLU A 53 -14.48 -8.24 -11.74
N SER A 54 -14.62 -6.94 -11.45
CA SER A 54 -15.83 -6.39 -10.84
C SER A 54 -16.94 -6.29 -11.90
N PRO A 55 -18.21 -6.56 -11.55
CA PRO A 55 -19.33 -6.34 -12.47
C PRO A 55 -19.47 -4.86 -12.90
N GLN A 56 -18.98 -3.91 -12.10
CA GLN A 56 -18.78 -2.53 -12.54
C GLN A 56 -17.50 -2.43 -13.39
N THR A 57 -17.67 -2.29 -14.70
CA THR A 57 -16.57 -2.20 -15.67
C THR A 57 -16.26 -0.78 -16.13
N ALA A 58 -17.17 0.18 -15.94
CA ALA A 58 -16.97 1.57 -16.32
C ALA A 58 -16.56 2.42 -15.12
N VAL A 59 -15.40 3.07 -15.21
CA VAL A 59 -15.03 4.15 -14.31
C VAL A 59 -15.81 5.39 -14.73
N GLU A 60 -16.67 5.90 -13.86
CA GLU A 60 -17.48 7.09 -14.12
C GLU A 60 -16.81 8.34 -13.55
N GLU A 61 -16.80 9.42 -14.34
CA GLU A 61 -16.36 10.72 -13.86
C GLU A 61 -17.53 11.44 -13.22
N HIS A 62 -17.37 11.84 -11.95
CA HIS A 62 -18.39 12.57 -11.21
C HIS A 62 -18.12 14.08 -11.26
N SER A 63 -19.16 14.87 -11.50
CA SER A 63 -19.11 16.32 -11.27
C SER A 63 -18.77 16.61 -9.81
N PHE A 64 -17.79 17.49 -9.57
CA PHE A 64 -17.32 17.85 -8.24
C PHE A 64 -18.44 18.36 -7.32
N GLU A 65 -19.25 19.32 -7.78
CA GLU A 65 -20.35 19.88 -6.99
C GLU A 65 -21.43 18.83 -6.68
N SER A 66 -21.78 18.02 -7.67
CA SER A 66 -22.76 16.94 -7.51
C SER A 66 -22.25 15.84 -6.57
N PHE A 67 -20.94 15.59 -6.55
CA PHE A 67 -20.30 14.64 -5.65
C PHE A 67 -20.30 15.15 -4.20
N LEU A 68 -19.93 16.42 -3.97
CA LEU A 68 -19.90 17.02 -2.63
C LEU A 68 -21.26 16.98 -1.92
N SER A 69 -22.36 17.12 -2.66
CA SER A 69 -23.71 17.01 -2.06
C SER A 69 -24.04 15.59 -1.57
N ARG A 70 -23.35 14.56 -2.07
CA ARG A 70 -23.62 13.13 -1.76
C ARG A 70 -22.50 12.44 -0.98
N VAL A 71 -21.30 13.01 -0.88
CA VAL A 71 -20.13 12.37 -0.25
C VAL A 71 -20.40 11.93 1.19
N LYS A 72 -21.18 12.70 1.97
CA LYS A 72 -21.55 12.37 3.35
C LYS A 72 -22.43 11.12 3.48
N THR A 73 -23.03 10.67 2.39
CA THR A 73 -23.85 9.45 2.36
C THR A 73 -23.04 8.21 1.96
N GLN A 74 -21.79 8.39 1.52
CA GLN A 74 -20.92 7.28 1.16
C GLN A 74 -20.23 6.74 2.42
N SER A 75 -20.71 5.59 2.89
CA SER A 75 -20.02 4.83 3.91
C SER A 75 -19.08 3.80 3.28
N TRP A 76 -17.89 3.66 3.86
CA TRP A 76 -16.98 2.56 3.58
C TRP A 76 -17.47 1.22 4.15
N GLY A 77 -18.56 1.22 4.93
CA GLY A 77 -19.00 0.05 5.70
C GLY A 77 -18.03 -0.34 6.82
N LEU A 78 -17.03 0.51 7.10
CA LEU A 78 -15.99 0.33 8.10
C LEU A 78 -15.87 1.60 8.94
N GLN A 79 -15.60 1.46 10.23
CA GLN A 79 -15.14 2.57 11.06
C GLN A 79 -13.68 2.86 10.72
N LEU A 80 -13.47 3.92 9.94
CA LEU A 80 -12.15 4.47 9.66
C LEU A 80 -11.77 5.48 10.73
N ALA A 81 -10.50 5.50 11.09
CA ALA A 81 -9.88 6.55 11.87
C ALA A 81 -8.78 7.19 11.02
N SER A 82 -8.70 8.53 11.05
CA SER A 82 -7.55 9.24 10.51
C SER A 82 -6.55 9.52 11.63
N ILE A 83 -5.26 9.36 11.36
CA ILE A 83 -4.18 9.67 12.31
C ILE A 83 -3.14 10.57 11.66
N GLN A 84 -2.73 11.61 12.39
CA GLN A 84 -1.66 12.50 11.99
C GLN A 84 -0.33 12.09 12.63
N CYS A 85 0.68 11.89 11.80
CA CYS A 85 2.04 11.60 12.24
C CYS A 85 2.67 12.83 12.91
N GLN A 86 3.16 12.68 14.15
CA GLN A 86 3.82 13.76 14.90
C GLN A 86 5.22 14.10 14.38
N SER A 87 5.81 13.24 13.55
CA SER A 87 7.17 13.45 12.99
C SER A 87 7.15 14.22 11.68
N CYS A 88 6.29 13.83 10.72
CA CYS A 88 6.25 14.45 9.38
C CYS A 88 4.95 15.21 9.08
N GLY A 89 3.95 15.15 9.95
CA GLY A 89 2.65 15.82 9.77
C GLY A 89 1.69 15.12 8.81
N ALA A 90 2.08 14.01 8.18
CA ALA A 90 1.22 13.28 7.25
C ALA A 90 -0.01 12.70 7.95
N VAL A 91 -1.17 12.78 7.29
CA VAL A 91 -2.42 12.17 7.75
C VAL A 91 -2.64 10.87 6.97
N THR A 92 -2.83 9.77 7.68
CA THR A 92 -3.15 8.47 7.08
C THR A 92 -4.44 7.92 7.67
N GLN A 93 -5.17 7.15 6.86
CA GLN A 93 -6.38 6.46 7.29
C GLN A 93 -6.06 5.01 7.67
N THR A 94 -6.71 4.52 8.71
CA THR A 94 -6.63 3.13 9.15
C THR A 94 -8.01 2.66 9.63
N ASN A 95 -8.18 1.35 9.80
CA ASN A 95 -9.34 0.82 10.51
C ASN A 95 -9.23 1.06 12.03
N ASP A 96 -10.36 0.97 12.70
CA ASP A 96 -10.51 1.18 14.13
C ASP A 96 -9.83 0.12 15.03
N ARG A 97 -9.51 -1.06 14.47
CA ARG A 97 -8.92 -2.21 15.18
C ARG A 97 -7.40 -2.17 15.28
N VAL A 98 -6.73 -1.20 14.66
CA VAL A 98 -5.27 -1.03 14.75
C VAL A 98 -4.96 -0.09 15.94
N SER A 99 -4.15 -0.57 16.88
CA SER A 99 -3.69 0.21 18.05
C SER A 99 -2.32 0.86 17.83
N ALA A 100 -1.48 0.27 16.97
CA ALA A 100 -0.16 0.80 16.63
C ALA A 100 0.20 0.50 15.16
N MET A 101 0.88 1.43 14.50
CA MET A 101 1.40 1.26 13.15
C MET A 101 2.62 2.14 12.90
N ASN A 102 3.41 1.83 11.87
CA ASN A 102 4.42 2.73 11.35
C ASN A 102 3.81 3.71 10.35
N CYS A 103 4.29 4.96 10.34
CA CYS A 103 3.90 5.95 9.35
C CYS A 103 4.34 5.48 7.95
N PRO A 104 3.43 5.35 6.96
CA PRO A 104 3.78 4.86 5.63
C PRO A 104 4.66 5.83 4.82
N PHE A 105 4.87 7.05 5.34
CA PHE A 105 5.65 8.10 4.68
C PHE A 105 7.07 8.24 5.25
N CYS A 106 7.22 8.21 6.58
CA CYS A 106 8.51 8.44 7.26
C CYS A 106 8.91 7.34 8.25
N ASP A 107 8.14 6.26 8.34
CA ASP A 107 8.38 5.09 9.17
C ASP A 107 8.40 5.36 10.69
N HIS A 108 7.93 6.53 11.14
CA HIS A 108 7.79 6.84 12.55
C HIS A 108 6.70 5.97 13.20
N PRO A 109 6.95 5.35 14.37
CA PRO A 109 5.93 4.56 15.08
C PRO A 109 4.82 5.46 15.63
N MET A 110 3.57 5.05 15.47
CA MET A 110 2.38 5.78 15.90
C MET A 110 1.47 4.88 16.75
N VAL A 111 0.91 5.44 17.83
CA VAL A 111 -0.09 4.79 18.71
C VAL A 111 -1.43 5.49 18.50
N LEU A 112 -2.51 4.73 18.36
CA LEU A 112 -3.78 5.21 17.81
C LEU A 112 -4.86 5.52 18.86
N ASP A 113 -4.53 5.60 20.14
CA ASP A 113 -5.57 5.61 21.19
C ASP A 113 -6.21 7.01 21.36
N ASP A 114 -5.44 8.10 21.25
CA ASP A 114 -5.91 9.48 21.52
C ASP A 114 -5.76 10.46 20.34
N SER A 115 -5.10 10.06 19.25
CA SER A 115 -4.81 10.93 18.09
C SER A 115 -5.73 10.68 16.89
N ARG A 116 -6.89 10.06 17.12
CA ARG A 116 -7.86 9.76 16.06
C ARG A 116 -8.64 11.02 15.71
N LEU A 117 -8.66 11.32 14.42
CA LEU A 117 -9.51 12.34 13.83
C LEU A 117 -10.70 11.65 13.17
N GLU A 118 -11.84 12.35 13.16
CA GLU A 118 -13.00 11.97 12.35
C GLU A 118 -12.55 11.72 10.90
N ALA A 119 -12.90 10.57 10.36
CA ALA A 119 -12.47 10.19 9.02
C ALA A 119 -13.39 10.83 7.97
N ASP A 120 -12.91 11.91 7.35
CA ASP A 120 -13.49 12.45 6.12
C ASP A 120 -12.83 11.76 4.92
N ALA A 121 -13.33 10.56 4.60
CA ALA A 121 -12.71 9.66 3.62
C ALA A 121 -13.62 9.44 2.41
N ILE A 122 -13.20 9.89 1.23
CA ILE A 122 -13.85 9.53 -0.04
C ILE A 122 -13.62 8.05 -0.32
N ARG A 123 -14.70 7.28 -0.49
CA ARG A 123 -14.62 5.87 -0.85
C ARG A 123 -14.18 5.72 -2.32
N PRO A 124 -13.12 4.96 -2.62
CA PRO A 124 -12.76 4.60 -3.99
C PRO A 124 -13.84 3.73 -4.63
N GLU A 125 -14.19 4.04 -5.87
CA GLU A 125 -15.13 3.26 -6.68
C GLU A 125 -14.41 2.25 -7.59
N SER A 126 -13.09 2.38 -7.77
CA SER A 126 -12.29 1.53 -8.65
C SER A 126 -10.83 1.49 -8.20
N VAL A 127 -10.12 0.43 -8.61
CA VAL A 127 -8.68 0.27 -8.40
C VAL A 127 -8.00 0.32 -9.77
N LEU A 128 -6.96 1.14 -9.91
CA LEU A 128 -6.13 1.20 -11.11
C LEU A 128 -4.93 0.25 -10.95
N PRO A 129 -4.84 -0.85 -11.71
CA PRO A 129 -3.69 -1.76 -11.62
C PRO A 129 -2.41 -1.09 -12.13
N PHE A 130 -1.27 -1.50 -11.58
CA PHE A 130 0.02 -1.03 -12.07
C PHE A 130 0.29 -1.53 -13.50
N ALA A 131 0.69 -0.65 -14.39
CA ALA A 131 1.07 -0.99 -15.77
C ALA A 131 2.59 -1.01 -16.01
N VAL A 132 3.37 -0.55 -15.03
CA VAL A 132 4.83 -0.41 -15.13
C VAL A 132 5.47 -1.23 -14.03
N ASP A 133 6.32 -2.18 -14.41
CA ASP A 133 7.09 -2.96 -13.46
C ASP A 133 8.27 -2.16 -12.87
N PRO A 134 8.82 -2.58 -11.71
CA PRO A 134 9.90 -1.85 -11.05
C PRO A 134 11.16 -1.65 -11.90
N ALA A 135 11.50 -2.60 -12.78
CA ALA A 135 12.69 -2.47 -13.62
C ALA A 135 12.48 -1.38 -14.68
N ARG A 136 11.31 -1.38 -15.33
CA ARG A 136 10.92 -0.33 -16.29
C ARG A 136 10.80 1.05 -15.63
N LEU A 137 10.27 1.11 -14.40
CA LEU A 137 10.22 2.35 -13.61
C LEU A 137 11.63 2.89 -13.36
N ALA A 138 12.56 2.04 -12.90
CA ALA A 138 13.91 2.45 -12.59
C ALA A 138 14.67 2.92 -13.84
N GLU A 139 14.49 2.26 -14.99
CA GLU A 139 15.05 2.71 -16.26
C GLU A 139 14.49 4.07 -16.70
N GLY A 140 13.16 4.21 -16.69
CA GLY A 140 12.48 5.44 -17.08
C GLY A 140 12.89 6.63 -16.19
N LEU A 141 12.98 6.42 -14.89
CA LEU A 141 13.43 7.44 -13.94
C LEU A 141 14.89 7.84 -14.18
N ARG A 142 15.79 6.87 -14.42
CA ARG A 142 17.20 7.18 -14.77
C ARG A 142 17.30 7.97 -16.06
N ALA A 143 16.54 7.60 -17.10
CA ALA A 143 16.50 8.34 -18.35
C ALA A 143 16.00 9.77 -18.14
N TRP A 144 14.94 9.94 -17.35
CA TRP A 144 14.39 11.25 -17.00
C TRP A 144 15.42 12.11 -16.26
N ILE A 145 16.04 11.62 -15.18
CA ILE A 145 17.02 12.38 -14.38
C ILE A 145 18.21 12.84 -15.25
N ARG A 146 18.72 11.97 -16.15
CA ARG A 146 19.84 12.31 -17.05
C ARG A 146 19.50 13.44 -18.01
N ARG A 147 18.25 13.52 -18.48
CA ARG A 147 17.82 14.55 -19.44
C ARG A 147 17.60 15.92 -18.80
N HIS A 148 17.35 15.98 -17.49
CA HIS A 148 17.03 17.24 -16.82
C HIS A 148 18.29 17.98 -16.39
N TRP A 149 18.55 19.10 -17.07
CA TRP A 149 19.66 19.99 -16.75
C TRP A 149 19.62 20.46 -15.29
N PHE A 150 18.44 20.85 -14.81
CA PHE A 150 18.19 21.34 -13.44
C PHE A 150 18.02 20.27 -12.36
N ALA A 151 18.16 18.98 -12.67
CA ALA A 151 18.11 17.97 -11.61
C ALA A 151 19.29 18.17 -10.63
N PRO A 152 19.05 18.21 -9.30
CA PRO A 152 20.10 18.43 -8.30
C PRO A 152 21.27 17.46 -8.47
N SER A 153 22.50 17.94 -8.29
CA SER A 153 23.72 17.12 -8.43
C SER A 153 23.71 15.92 -7.50
N ASP A 154 23.18 16.06 -6.29
CA ASP A 154 23.06 14.97 -5.32
C ASP A 154 22.10 13.88 -5.79
N LEU A 155 20.97 14.27 -6.41
CA LEU A 155 20.03 13.33 -7.00
C LEU A 155 20.68 12.54 -8.14
N LYS A 156 21.41 13.22 -9.03
CA LYS A 156 22.15 12.58 -10.13
C LYS A 156 23.19 11.58 -9.59
N ARG A 157 23.93 11.96 -8.53
CA ARG A 157 24.96 11.13 -7.91
C ARG A 157 24.40 9.92 -7.17
N TYR A 158 23.27 10.07 -6.48
CA TYR A 158 22.61 8.97 -5.77
C TYR A 158 22.20 7.86 -6.74
N TRP A 159 21.55 8.23 -7.84
CA TRP A 159 21.02 7.28 -8.82
C TRP A 159 22.06 6.66 -9.77
N GLN A 160 23.24 7.29 -9.92
CA GLN A 160 24.37 6.72 -10.67
C GLN A 160 25.05 5.56 -9.94
N LYS A 161 24.89 5.44 -8.61
CA LYS A 161 25.57 4.40 -7.81
C LYS A 161 24.88 3.03 -7.81
N GLY A 162 23.83 2.84 -8.61
CA GLY A 162 23.19 1.53 -8.77
C GLY A 162 22.53 0.97 -7.51
N ARG A 163 22.23 1.83 -6.54
CA ARG A 163 21.39 1.51 -5.38
C ARG A 163 19.92 1.78 -5.69
#